data_AF-A0A6F8VCX2-F1
#
_entry.id   AF-A0A6F8VCX2-F1
#
_cell.length_a   1.000
_cell.length_b   1.000
_cell.length_c   1.000
_cell.angle_alpha   90.00
_cell.angle_beta   90.00
_cell.angle_gamma   90.00
#
_symmetry.space_group_name_H-M   'P 1'
#
loop_
_entity.id
_entity.type
_entity.pdbx_description
1 polymer ?
#
loop_
_entity_poly.entity_id
_entity_poly.type
_entity_poly.pdbx_seq_one_letter_code
_entity_poly.pdbx_strand_id
1 'polypeptide(L)'
;MHISGVVVHARPGRAAQAHQQLAAVAGVEVHVSDVEGKLIVTLEQENEQSTVDTFGRLNELPDVLSATMVYHHFEPDTDSK
;
A
#
# COMPACT_ATOMS: atom_id res chain seq x y z
N MET A 1 -1.06 -16.07 -2.73
CA MET A 1 -1.02 -14.71 -2.15
C MET A 1 -0.09 -13.79 -2.96
N HIS A 2 -0.48 -12.54 -3.20
CA HIS A 2 0.38 -11.49 -3.76
C HIS A 2 0.75 -10.49 -2.67
N ILE A 3 2.04 -10.22 -2.53
CA ILE A 3 2.60 -9.30 -1.53
C ILE A 3 3.40 -8.22 -2.27
N SER A 4 3.03 -6.95 -2.08
CA SER A 4 3.68 -5.82 -2.75
C SER A 4 4.14 -4.76 -1.76
N GLY A 5 5.40 -4.35 -1.85
CA GLY A 5 5.91 -3.20 -1.11
C GLY A 5 5.66 -1.91 -1.89
N VAL A 6 5.06 -0.92 -1.25
CA VAL A 6 4.73 0.38 -1.86
C VAL A 6 5.25 1.51 -0.97
N VAL A 7 5.90 2.48 -1.60
CA VAL A 7 6.25 3.75 -0.97
C VAL A 7 5.18 4.75 -1.35
N VAL A 8 4.50 5.30 -0.35
CA VAL A 8 3.51 6.36 -0.52
C VAL A 8 4.12 7.67 -0.05
N HIS A 9 4.03 8.72 -0.85
CA HIS A 9 4.29 10.08 -0.40
C HIS A 9 2.95 10.74 -0.14
N ALA A 10 2.74 11.21 1.08
CA ALA A 10 1.62 12.06 1.44
C ALA A 10 1.85 13.48 0.95
N ARG A 11 0.75 14.23 0.82
CA ARG A 11 0.83 15.67 0.62
C ARG A 11 1.48 16.35 1.84
N PRO A 12 2.20 17.47 1.67
CA PRO A 12 2.82 18.19 2.78
C PRO A 12 1.84 18.48 3.91
N GLY A 13 2.21 18.11 5.14
CA GLY A 13 1.38 18.31 6.34
C GLY A 13 0.17 17.37 6.46
N ARG A 14 0.05 16.36 5.58
CA ARG A 14 -1.08 15.41 5.55
C ARG A 14 -0.69 13.95 5.87
N ALA A 15 0.53 13.72 6.36
CA ALA A 15 1.04 12.37 6.63
C ALA A 15 0.12 11.55 7.55
N ALA A 16 -0.42 12.17 8.61
CA ALA A 16 -1.32 11.49 9.54
C ALA A 16 -2.67 11.11 8.90
N GLN A 17 -3.23 11.99 8.06
CA GLN A 17 -4.48 11.73 7.35
C GLN A 17 -4.29 10.66 6.27
N ALA A 18 -3.20 10.73 5.51
CA ALA A 18 -2.83 9.71 4.54
C ALA A 18 -2.65 8.35 5.23
N HIS A 19 -1.96 8.30 6.38
CA HIS A 19 -1.84 7.08 7.19
C HIS A 19 -3.23 6.52 7.57
N GLN A 20 -4.13 7.36 8.09
CA GLN A 20 -5.48 6.91 8.46
C GLN A 20 -6.28 6.39 7.26
N GLN A 21 -6.18 7.05 6.10
CA GLN A 21 -6.83 6.61 4.87
C GLN A 21 -6.28 5.27 4.39
N LEU A 22 -4.95 5.12 4.36
CA LEU A 22 -4.26 3.89 3.97
C LEU A 22 -4.63 2.72 4.87
N ALA A 23 -4.59 2.92 6.19
CA ALA A 23 -4.93 1.90 7.18
C ALA A 23 -6.40 1.47 7.14
N ALA A 24 -7.27 2.25 6.50
CA ALA A 24 -8.68 1.90 6.29
C ALA A 24 -8.92 1.08 5.01
N VAL A 25 -7.89 0.91 4.15
CA VAL A 25 -7.99 0.09 2.94
C VAL A 25 -7.72 -1.37 3.30
N ALA A 26 -8.67 -2.25 2.98
CA ALA A 26 -8.51 -3.68 3.21
C ALA A 26 -7.30 -4.26 2.44
N GLY A 27 -6.51 -5.09 3.12
CA GLY A 27 -5.30 -5.68 2.55
C GLY A 27 -4.14 -4.69 2.40
N VAL A 28 -4.16 -3.58 3.14
CA VAL A 28 -3.06 -2.60 3.22
C VAL A 28 -2.57 -2.51 4.65
N GLU A 29 -1.27 -2.68 4.84
CA GLU A 29 -0.60 -2.50 6.12
C GLU A 29 0.40 -1.35 6.05
N VAL A 30 0.36 -0.44 7.02
CA VAL A 30 1.29 0.71 7.10
C VAL A 30 2.37 0.41 8.13
N HIS A 31 3.62 0.34 7.69
CA HIS A 31 4.77 -0.06 8.51
C HIS A 31 5.50 1.13 9.13
N VAL A 32 5.65 2.21 8.34
CA VAL A 32 6.38 3.41 8.75
C VAL A 32 5.68 4.64 8.21
N SER A 33 5.63 5.69 9.01
CA SER A 33 5.34 7.05 8.57
C SER A 33 6.40 7.99 9.15
N ASP A 34 7.07 8.78 8.31
CA ASP A 34 8.00 9.81 8.77
C ASP A 34 7.40 11.22 8.76
N VAL A 35 8.14 12.16 9.34
CA VAL A 35 7.75 13.58 9.41
C VAL A 35 7.77 14.28 8.05
N GLU A 36 8.47 13.72 7.06
CA GLU A 36 8.56 14.27 5.70
C GLU A 36 7.39 13.81 4.82
N GLY A 37 6.52 12.94 5.34
CA GLY A 37 5.32 12.47 4.66
C GLY A 37 5.55 11.23 3.81
N LYS A 38 6.68 10.52 3.98
CA LYS A 38 6.88 9.21 3.37
C LYS A 38 6.26 8.13 4.25
N LEU A 39 5.51 7.24 3.61
CA LEU A 39 4.93 6.06 4.24
C LEU A 39 5.39 4.79 3.51
N ILE A 40 5.72 3.76 4.28
CA ILE A 40 6.01 2.42 3.75
C ILE A 40 4.80 1.55 4.02
N VAL A 41 4.24 0.96 2.96
CA VAL A 41 3.06 0.11 3.06
C VAL A 41 3.25 -1.20 2.32
N THR A 42 2.57 -2.25 2.81
CA THR A 42 2.48 -3.54 2.14
C THR A 42 1.06 -3.77 1.66
N LEU A 43 0.90 -4.25 0.44
CA LEU A 43 -0.37 -4.75 -0.09
C LEU A 43 -0.35 -6.27 -0.05
N GLU A 44 -1.34 -6.87 0.60
CA GLU A 44 -1.56 -8.32 0.60
C GLU A 44 -2.90 -8.63 -0.04
N GLN A 45 -2.89 -9.37 -1.15
CA GLN A 45 -4.06 -9.63 -1.97
C GLN A 45 -4.08 -11.07 -2.47
N GLU A 46 -5.28 -11.61 -2.70
CA GLU A 46 -5.43 -12.99 -3.17
C GLU A 46 -4.99 -13.16 -4.64
N ASN A 47 -5.12 -12.11 -5.46
CA ASN A 47 -4.82 -12.15 -6.88
C ASN A 47 -4.19 -10.83 -7.39
N GLU A 48 -3.59 -10.90 -8.57
CA GLU A 48 -2.91 -9.77 -9.21
C GLU A 48 -3.85 -8.61 -9.51
N GLN A 49 -5.08 -8.88 -9.98
CA GLN A 49 -6.04 -7.83 -10.30
C GLN A 49 -6.40 -7.00 -9.06
N SER A 50 -6.64 -7.66 -7.92
CA SER A 50 -6.89 -6.99 -6.64
C SER A 50 -5.68 -6.17 -6.17
N THR A 51 -4.46 -6.60 -6.50
CA THR A 51 -3.23 -5.81 -6.24
C THR A 51 -3.23 -4.53 -7.07
N VAL A 52 -3.50 -4.62 -8.37
CA VAL A 52 -3.54 -3.47 -9.28
C VAL A 52 -4.64 -2.49 -8.89
N ASP A 53 -5.84 -2.98 -8.60
CA ASP A 53 -6.99 -2.17 -8.20
C ASP A 53 -6.71 -1.43 -6.89
N THR A 54 -6.15 -2.13 -5.89
CA THR A 54 -5.80 -1.53 -4.59
C THR A 54 -4.71 -0.49 -4.77
N PHE A 55 -3.67 -0.77 -5.55
CA PHE A 55 -2.61 0.20 -5.84
C PHE A 55 -3.15 1.46 -6.56
N GLY A 56 -4.08 1.29 -7.50
CA GLY A 56 -4.79 2.39 -8.14
C GLY A 56 -5.55 3.25 -7.12
N ARG A 57 -6.33 2.61 -6.25
CA ARG A 57 -7.08 3.30 -5.16
C ARG A 57 -6.15 4.09 -4.23
N LEU A 58 -4.96 3.57 -3.91
CA LEU A 58 -3.99 4.30 -3.09
C LEU A 58 -3.54 5.60 -3.74
N ASN A 59 -3.30 5.60 -5.05
CA ASN A 59 -2.92 6.79 -5.81
C ASN A 59 -4.05 7.84 -5.89
N GLU A 60 -5.30 7.42 -5.77
CA GLU A 60 -6.48 8.29 -5.81
C GLU A 60 -6.87 8.87 -4.45
N LEU A 61 -6.24 8.42 -3.36
CA LEU A 61 -6.53 8.93 -2.02
C LEU A 61 -6.23 10.44 -1.93
N PRO A 62 -7.12 11.26 -1.34
CA PRO A 62 -6.99 12.72 -1.36
C PRO A 62 -5.68 13.25 -0.78
N ASP A 63 -5.20 12.64 0.31
CA ASP A 63 -4.01 13.06 1.03
C ASP A 63 -2.72 12.40 0.51
N VAL A 64 -2.82 11.57 -0.53
CA VAL A 64 -1.68 10.97 -1.22
C VAL A 64 -1.23 11.87 -2.37
N LEU A 65 0.08 12.08 -2.45
CA LEU A 65 0.76 12.78 -3.55
C LEU A 65 1.17 11.80 -4.64
N SER A 66 1.73 10.65 -4.26
CA SER A 66 2.10 9.57 -5.17
C SER A 66 2.23 8.25 -4.41
N ALA A 67 2.00 7.13 -5.10
CA ALA A 67 2.37 5.81 -4.62
C ALA A 67 3.24 5.10 -5.67
N THR A 68 4.33 4.49 -5.22
CA THR A 68 5.29 3.79 -6.07
C THR A 68 5.50 2.39 -5.54
N MET A 69 5.18 1.38 -6.35
CA MET A 69 5.49 -0.01 -6.02
C MET A 69 6.99 -0.25 -6.19
N VAL A 70 7.64 -0.70 -5.12
CA VAL A 70 9.10 -0.96 -5.09
C VAL A 70 9.44 -2.44 -5.11
N TYR A 71 8.45 -3.28 -4.77
CA TYR A 71 8.60 -4.73 -4.72
C TYR A 71 7.26 -5.40 -5.00
N HIS A 72 7.29 -6.52 -5.72
CA HIS A 72 6.15 -7.40 -5.90
C HIS A 72 6.60 -8.86 -5.81
N HIS A 73 5.87 -9.65 -5.05
CA HIS A 73 6.10 -11.07 -4.89
C HIS A 73 4.79 -11.84 -4.94
N PHE A 74 4.85 -13.02 -5.55
CA PHE A 74 3.76 -13.94 -5.63
C PHE A 74 4.16 -15.24 -4.93
N GLU A 75 3.43 -15.58 -3.88
CA GLU A 75 3.49 -16.88 -3.24
C GLU A 75 2.35 -17.74 -3.79
N PRO A 76 2.65 -18.78 -4.59
CA PRO A 76 1.64 -19.79 -4.90
C PRO A 76 1.26 -20.50 -3.59
N ASP A 77 -0.05 -20.69 -3.34
CA ASP A 77 -0.54 -21.49 -2.22
C ASP A 77 0.00 -22.92 -2.37
N THR A 78 1.16 -23.16 -1.77
CA THR A 78 1.86 -24.44 -1.81
C THR A 78 1.91 -25.00 -0.40
N ASP A 79 0.75 -25.11 0.24
CA ASP A 79 0.58 -25.96 1.40
C ASP A 79 -0.54 -26.96 1.12
N SER A 80 -0.16 -27.99 0.36
CA SER A 80 -0.87 -29.25 0.28
C SER A 80 0.19 -30.34 0.29
N LYS A 81 0.63 -30.69 1.50
CA LYS A 81 1.28 -31.98 1.77
C LYS A 81 0.35 -32.88 2.57
#